data_AF-A0A496C6L8-F1
#
_entry.id   AF-A0A496C6L8-F1
#
_cell.length_a   1.000
_cell.length_b   1.000
_cell.length_c   1.000
_cell.angle_alpha   90.00
_cell.angle_beta   90.00
_cell.angle_gamma   90.00
#
_symmetry.space_group_name_H-M   'P 1'
#
loop_
_entity.id
_entity.type
_entity.pdbx_description
1 polymer ?
#
loop_
_entity_poly.entity_id
_entity_poly.type
_entity_poly.pdbx_seq_one_letter_code
_entity_poly.pdbx_strand_id
1 'polypeptide(L)'
;MVKIMNAKDMKKIEKLSGEYNSVFARLSVIESELTKECQKYVSWDTVQVSITGGGTPIVKAKGEIDAVPLEEFVAHASKHGNMSECAYGHLACI
;
A
#
# COMPACT_ATOMS: atom_id res chain seq x y z
N MET A 1 -12.12 -37.35 3.03
CA MET A 1 -10.74 -37.90 3.03
C MET A 1 -9.79 -36.74 3.30
N VAL A 2 -9.08 -36.73 4.43
CA VAL A 2 -8.06 -35.71 4.73
C VAL A 2 -6.75 -36.14 4.07
N LYS A 3 -6.13 -35.28 3.26
CA LYS A 3 -4.79 -35.55 2.71
C LYS A 3 -3.75 -35.32 3.82
N ILE A 4 -2.94 -36.34 4.09
CA ILE A 4 -1.76 -36.20 4.95
C ILE A 4 -0.65 -35.56 4.13
N MET A 5 -0.05 -34.50 4.69
CA MET A 5 1.03 -33.75 4.05
C MET A 5 2.27 -34.65 3.91
N ASN A 6 2.83 -34.75 2.72
CA ASN A 6 4.06 -35.50 2.49
C ASN A 6 5.28 -34.57 2.40
N ALA A 7 6.49 -35.15 2.44
CA ALA A 7 7.74 -34.38 2.43
C ALA A 7 7.93 -33.52 1.16
N LYS A 8 7.38 -33.93 0.00
CA LYS A 8 7.45 -33.16 -1.23
C LYS A 8 6.54 -31.92 -1.16
N ASP A 9 5.35 -32.08 -0.60
CA ASP A 9 4.40 -30.98 -0.38
C ASP A 9 4.97 -29.98 0.62
N MET A 10 5.60 -30.46 1.70
CA MET A 10 6.26 -29.61 2.71
C MET A 10 7.39 -28.77 2.09
N LYS A 11 8.31 -29.38 1.33
CA LYS A 11 9.38 -28.65 0.63
C LYS A 11 8.85 -27.59 -0.35
N LYS A 12 7.73 -27.88 -1.02
CA LYS A 12 7.08 -26.92 -1.92
C LYS A 12 6.53 -25.72 -1.14
N ILE A 13 5.88 -25.97 0.01
CA ILE A 13 5.36 -24.90 0.88
C ILE A 13 6.49 -24.03 1.43
N GLU A 14 7.58 -24.63 1.92
CA GLU A 14 8.76 -23.89 2.41
C GLU A 14 9.34 -22.98 1.33
N LYS A 15 9.50 -23.50 0.10
CA LYS A 15 9.97 -22.71 -1.04
C LYS A 15 9.04 -21.53 -1.33
N LEU A 16 7.73 -21.78 -1.43
CA LEU A 16 6.74 -20.73 -1.71
C LEU A 16 6.68 -19.69 -0.57
N SER A 17 6.81 -20.11 0.69
CA SER A 17 6.88 -19.20 1.83
C SER A 17 8.13 -18.32 1.78
N GLY A 18 9.27 -18.87 1.35
CA GLY A 18 10.50 -18.10 1.15
C GLY A 18 10.36 -17.06 0.03
N GLU A 19 9.78 -17.46 -1.11
CA GLU A 19 9.48 -16.55 -2.23
C GLU A 19 8.51 -15.44 -1.81
N TYR A 20 7.43 -15.79 -1.10
CA TYR A 20 6.46 -14.84 -0.55
C TYR A 20 7.14 -13.82 0.37
N ASN A 21 7.93 -14.27 1.35
CA ASN A 21 8.62 -13.38 2.29
C ASN A 21 9.61 -12.45 1.58
N SER A 22 10.33 -12.94 0.56
CA SER A 22 11.24 -12.14 -0.24
C SER A 22 10.52 -11.05 -1.04
N VAL A 23 9.39 -11.39 -1.68
CA VAL A 23 8.56 -10.42 -2.40
C VAL A 23 7.95 -9.40 -1.43
N PHE A 24 7.44 -9.85 -0.28
CA PHE A 24 6.87 -8.98 0.74
C PHE A 24 7.90 -7.98 1.27
N ALA A 25 9.13 -8.41 1.55
CA ALA A 25 10.20 -7.52 1.99
C ALA A 25 10.51 -6.42 0.96
N ARG A 26 10.54 -6.77 -0.34
CA ARG A 26 10.71 -5.78 -1.42
C ARG A 26 9.52 -4.82 -1.49
N LEU A 27 8.31 -5.34 -1.33
CA LEU A 27 7.09 -4.54 -1.35
C LEU A 27 7.08 -3.51 -0.21
N SER A 28 7.44 -3.91 1.01
CA SER A 28 7.53 -3.00 2.15
C SER A 28 8.55 -1.87 1.95
N VAL A 29 9.65 -2.13 1.24
CA VAL A 29 10.61 -1.07 0.86
C VAL A 29 9.96 -0.08 -0.11
N ILE A 30 9.28 -0.57 -1.14
CA ILE A 30 8.57 0.27 -2.12
C ILE A 30 7.47 1.10 -1.44
N GLU A 31 6.67 0.50 -0.55
CA GLU A 31 5.64 1.21 0.22
C GLU A 31 6.27 2.33 1.08
N SER A 32 7.43 2.08 1.69
CA SER A 32 8.15 3.10 2.46
C SER A 32 8.66 4.24 1.58
N GLU A 33 9.21 3.94 0.40
CA GLU A 33 9.65 4.95 -0.57
C GLU A 33 8.48 5.77 -1.09
N LEU A 34 7.39 5.12 -1.50
CA LEU A 34 6.16 5.79 -1.91
C LEU A 34 5.59 6.68 -0.80
N THR A 35 5.61 6.20 0.45
CA THR A 35 5.20 6.99 1.61
C THR A 35 6.03 8.27 1.72
N LYS A 36 7.36 8.18 1.64
CA LYS A 36 8.25 9.34 1.72
C LYS A 36 8.03 10.31 0.55
N GLU A 37 7.81 9.80 -0.65
CA GLU A 37 7.54 10.64 -1.82
C GLU A 37 6.17 11.33 -1.74
N CYS A 38 5.12 10.61 -1.36
CA CYS A 38 3.77 11.18 -1.19
C CYS A 38 3.74 12.25 -0.09
N GLN A 39 4.49 12.04 1.00
CA GLN A 39 4.59 12.99 2.10
C GLN A 39 5.07 14.38 1.67
N LYS A 40 5.87 14.49 0.59
CA LYS A 40 6.35 15.80 0.09
C LYS A 40 5.23 16.68 -0.45
N TYR A 41 4.11 16.08 -0.83
CA TYR A 41 2.95 16.77 -1.40
C TYR A 41 1.84 17.00 -0.37
N VAL A 42 2.05 16.61 0.89
CA VAL A 42 1.09 16.79 1.99
C VAL A 42 1.76 17.54 3.14
N SER A 43 1.26 18.73 3.44
CA SER A 43 1.79 19.58 4.52
C SER A 43 0.94 19.59 5.79
N TRP A 44 -0.26 19.03 5.73
CA TRP A 44 -1.26 19.10 6.81
C TRP A 44 -1.27 17.86 7.72
N ASP A 45 -0.72 16.73 7.27
CA ASP A 45 -0.67 15.49 8.07
C ASP A 45 0.47 14.54 7.63
N THR A 46 0.68 13.48 8.40
CA THR A 46 1.49 12.31 8.04
C THR A 46 0.67 11.36 7.19
N VAL A 47 1.22 10.90 6.07
CA VAL A 47 0.59 9.87 5.23
C VAL A 47 1.35 8.55 5.29
N GLN A 48 0.65 7.47 4.96
CA GLN A 48 1.22 6.15 4.76
C GLN A 48 0.66 5.56 3.47
N VAL A 49 1.53 4.96 2.66
CA VAL A 49 1.13 4.14 1.52
C VAL A 49 1.09 2.68 1.94
N SER A 50 0.02 1.99 1.57
CA SER A 50 -0.13 0.55 1.79
C SER A 50 -0.94 -0.10 0.67
N ILE A 51 -0.77 -1.40 0.49
CA ILE A 51 -1.55 -2.18 -0.47
C ILE A 51 -2.72 -2.88 0.22
N THR A 52 -3.91 -2.72 -0.35
CA THR A 52 -5.12 -3.42 0.09
C THR A 52 -5.10 -4.89 -0.32
N GLY A 53 -5.99 -5.71 0.25
CA GLY A 53 -6.12 -7.13 -0.12
C GLY A 53 -6.43 -7.38 -1.61
N GLY A 54 -6.90 -6.36 -2.34
CA GLY A 54 -7.12 -6.40 -3.78
C GLY A 54 -5.88 -6.06 -4.64
N GLY A 55 -4.75 -5.71 -4.02
CA GLY A 55 -3.52 -5.33 -4.74
C GLY A 55 -3.45 -3.85 -5.13
N THR A 56 -4.46 -3.06 -4.79
CA THR A 56 -4.50 -1.62 -5.10
C THR A 56 -3.78 -0.82 -4.00
N PRO A 57 -2.75 -0.03 -4.34
CA PRO A 57 -2.08 0.86 -3.39
C PRO A 57 -2.98 2.06 -3.06
N ILE A 58 -3.02 2.41 -1.78
CA ILE A 58 -3.77 3.54 -1.22
C ILE A 58 -2.85 4.45 -0.42
N VAL A 59 -3.23 5.73 -0.31
CA VAL A 59 -2.61 6.73 0.55
C VAL A 59 -3.56 7.03 1.71
N LYS A 60 -3.14 6.68 2.92
CA LYS A 60 -3.91 6.89 4.14
C LYS A 60 -3.28 8.01 4.98
N ALA A 61 -4.06 9.03 5.30
CA ALA A 61 -3.67 10.06 6.26
C ALA A 61 -3.79 9.55 7.70
N LYS A 62 -2.99 10.10 8.61
CA LYS A 62 -2.85 9.59 9.97
C LYS A 62 -4.02 10.05 10.83
N GLY A 63 -4.90 9.10 11.13
CA GLY A 63 -6.10 9.37 11.95
C GLY A 63 -7.37 9.38 11.13
N GLU A 64 -7.26 9.38 9.81
CA GLU A 64 -8.39 9.18 8.91
C GLU A 64 -8.81 7.71 8.87
N ILE A 65 -10.12 7.47 8.72
CA ILE A 65 -10.65 6.13 8.50
C ILE A 65 -10.47 5.77 7.02
N ASP A 66 -10.78 6.73 6.17
CA ASP A 66 -10.80 6.61 4.72
C ASP A 66 -9.39 6.70 4.12
N ALA A 67 -9.28 6.32 2.84
CA ALA A 67 -8.02 6.35 2.12
C ALA A 67 -8.27 6.70 0.65
N VAL A 68 -7.29 7.36 0.04
CA VAL A 68 -7.34 7.77 -1.36
C VAL A 68 -6.58 6.74 -2.19
N PRO A 69 -7.09 6.26 -3.34
CA PRO A 69 -6.31 5.48 -4.29
C PRO A 69 -5.03 6.21 -4.69
N LEU A 70 -3.88 5.53 -4.70
CA LEU A 70 -2.60 6.19 -5.02
C LEU A 70 -2.62 6.88 -6.39
N GLU A 71 -3.31 6.30 -7.37
CA GLU A 71 -3.48 6.90 -8.70
C GLU A 71 -4.18 8.26 -8.65
N GLU A 72 -5.27 8.37 -7.88
CA GLU A 72 -6.00 9.63 -7.72
C GLU A 72 -5.17 10.68 -6.95
N PHE A 73 -4.43 10.24 -5.93
CA PHE A 73 -3.51 11.10 -5.21
C PHE A 73 -2.46 11.70 -6.16
N VAL A 74 -1.82 10.86 -6.98
CA VAL A 74 -0.79 11.27 -7.95
C VAL A 74 -1.39 12.20 -9.01
N ALA A 75 -2.57 11.87 -9.55
CA ALA A 75 -3.23 12.69 -10.55
C ALA A 75 -3.54 14.11 -10.01
N HIS A 76 -4.03 14.19 -8.77
CA HIS A 76 -4.29 15.48 -8.13
C HIS A 76 -3.00 16.26 -7.86
N ALA A 77 -2.01 15.63 -7.21
CA ALA A 77 -0.75 16.28 -6.86
C ALA A 77 0.03 16.73 -8.11
N SER A 78 -0.03 15.96 -9.20
CA SER A 78 0.58 16.35 -10.48
C SER A 78 -0.08 17.59 -11.09
N LYS A 79 -1.40 17.74 -10.94
CA LYS A 79 -2.16 18.87 -11.48
C LYS A 79 -2.03 20.13 -10.62
N HIS A 80 -1.99 19.98 -9.30
CA HIS A 80 -2.10 21.09 -8.35
C HIS A 80 -0.81 21.39 -7.58
N GLY A 81 0.22 20.54 -7.70
CA GLY A 81 1.51 20.65 -7.03
C GLY A 81 1.51 20.23 -5.56
N ASN A 82 0.34 19.99 -4.97
CA ASN A 82 0.18 19.46 -3.61
C ASN A 82 -1.19 18.77 -3.46
N MET A 83 -1.39 18.13 -2.31
CA MET A 83 -2.66 17.57 -1.84
C MET A 83 -3.09 18.31 -0.57
N SER A 84 -4.13 19.13 -0.67
CA SER A 84 -4.75 19.79 0.51
C SER A 84 -5.64 18.84 1.30
N GLU A 85 -5.89 19.14 2.57
CA GLU A 85 -6.80 18.36 3.44
C GLU A 85 -8.21 18.27 2.83
N CYS A 86 -8.71 19.39 2.32
CA CYS A 86 -10.02 19.45 1.66
C CYS A 86 -10.06 18.56 0.41
N ALA A 87 -9.02 18.58 -0.43
CA ALA A 87 -8.95 17.73 -1.62
C ALA A 87 -8.85 16.24 -1.24
N TYR A 88 -8.05 15.92 -0.22
CA TYR A 88 -7.94 14.57 0.29
C TYR A 88 -9.29 14.06 0.79
N GLY A 89 -9.99 14.84 1.63
CA GLY A 89 -11.33 14.48 2.12
C GLY A 89 -12.33 14.24 0.99
N HIS A 90 -12.30 15.06 -0.08
CA HIS A 90 -13.16 14.83 -1.25
C HIS A 90 -12.85 13.53 -2.00
N LEU A 91 -11.57 13.14 -2.09
CA LEU A 91 -11.13 11.93 -2.78
C LEU A 91 -11.26 10.68 -1.92
N ALA A 92 -11.21 10.82 -0.60
CA ALA A 92 -11.29 9.70 0.34
C ALA A 92 -12.73 9.18 0.50
N CYS A 93 -13.75 9.95 0.12
CA CYS A 93 -15.18 9.61 0.27
C CYS A 93 -15.75 8.63 -0.80
N ILE A 94 -14.98 7.67 -1.31
CA ILE A 94 -15.47 6.66 -2.28
C ILE A 94 -15.48 5.25 -1.66
#